data_AF-A0A0A7GEH0-F1
#
_entry.id   AF-A0A0A7GEH0-F1
#
_cell.length_a   1.000
_cell.length_b   1.000
_cell.length_c   1.000
_cell.angle_alpha   90.00
_cell.angle_beta   90.00
_cell.angle_gamma   90.00
#
_symmetry.space_group_name_H-M   'P 1'
#
loop_
_entity.id
_entity.type
_entity.pdbx_description
1 polymer ?
#
loop_
_entity_poly.entity_id
_entity_poly.type
_entity_poly.pdbx_seq_one_letter_code
_entity_poly.pdbx_strand_id
1 'polypeptide(L)'
;MQRVVFAVSPFTQEYEILGVDGEIYRIKPNEVIILPKLNAEVFEKNNVGKIVGIYEDPGFDWDRYLERFLEGDTDISDQILEEDPVKAWARNLLKIELAKPSPDPNRVIELRMILSGRNPAQFYSTQGNKNTPTPAQTRSAQPGPTGLSRPIYNTAQVNNSDSFIKEDDEINSNWLRTVFETYGLRLVTTLQAFRVAGLDEVGIQDYAILDYGYTRVEPHEEFVRLLKHLGYGEDDVYARVLFDHYRCERHGDVFKPALDFAKDARREGEQIKRSFRLIAGRLHPLKKHSDAKRYSALKLEQFSAIADAVRKKGVVSYRKFDEVLSEVKQEKRDLALIWMVFTIPDVISEYLVKEDVKKAREVMRKAVRSALRRFLRKYLKKHENVPYDGDFKEGGVMNVHIWSSSQPIKPHLHVHVALWNFVVWNGKYVRFSPYFPKEWMAELRELWKREFFRYLRKAGFGMYLDKEYCDVLDDTYEFFNIYTQYNWFKDESFGKILHHLRYNARKAVIDINEFFYSGVGFDDLTDDQREWLGFLIQYSNRTGNFGFMNNWRKVFSVSKDRVVEFLERLKTEHYEYCPICKRKLERVGVVTIDEIAKRRRLLVLWWFDRRMTVEVWRGL
;
A
#
# COMPACT_ATOMS: atom_id res chain seq x y z
N MET A 1 -31.89 -32.06 -1.25
CA MET A 1 -30.76 -31.37 -1.93
C MET A 1 -29.53 -31.49 -1.04
N GLN A 2 -28.32 -31.71 -1.55
CA GLN A 2 -27.13 -31.82 -0.67
C GLN A 2 -26.85 -30.45 -0.03
N ARG A 3 -26.84 -30.39 1.30
CA ARG A 3 -26.47 -29.22 2.09
C ARG A 3 -25.04 -29.35 2.60
N VAL A 4 -24.40 -28.22 2.89
CA VAL A 4 -23.01 -28.12 3.38
C VAL A 4 -22.92 -27.11 4.50
N VAL A 5 -21.98 -27.32 5.42
CA VAL A 5 -21.61 -26.32 6.42
C VAL A 5 -20.62 -25.34 5.76
N PHE A 6 -20.97 -24.06 5.78
CA PHE A 6 -20.27 -22.97 5.13
C PHE A 6 -19.83 -21.93 6.16
N ALA A 7 -18.52 -21.68 6.22
CA ALA A 7 -17.91 -20.67 7.08
C ALA A 7 -17.78 -19.36 6.31
N VAL A 8 -18.56 -18.36 6.71
CA VAL A 8 -18.64 -17.06 6.04
C VAL A 8 -17.37 -16.26 6.32
N SER A 9 -16.77 -15.64 5.29
CA SER A 9 -15.61 -14.77 5.46
C SER A 9 -15.98 -13.43 6.11
N PRO A 10 -15.00 -12.69 6.68
CA PRO A 10 -15.28 -11.36 7.25
C PRO A 10 -15.62 -10.36 6.13
N PHE A 11 -16.86 -9.87 6.10
CA PHE A 11 -17.32 -8.75 5.27
C PHE A 11 -18.09 -7.72 6.11
N THR A 12 -18.40 -6.56 5.54
CA THR A 12 -18.83 -5.38 6.33
C THR A 12 -20.33 -5.24 6.58
N GLN A 13 -21.19 -5.97 5.88
CA GLN A 13 -22.66 -5.86 5.97
C GLN A 13 -23.33 -7.24 5.86
N GLU A 14 -24.49 -7.44 6.48
CA GLU A 14 -25.31 -8.66 6.28
C GLU A 14 -25.86 -8.71 4.84
N TYR A 15 -26.02 -9.92 4.28
CA TYR A 15 -26.64 -10.13 2.97
C TYR A 15 -27.85 -11.05 3.08
N GLU A 16 -28.94 -10.74 2.38
CA GLU A 16 -30.07 -11.66 2.17
C GLU A 16 -30.01 -12.19 0.73
N ILE A 17 -30.07 -13.52 0.58
CA ILE A 17 -29.99 -14.20 -0.73
C ILE A 17 -31.07 -15.29 -0.84
N LEU A 18 -31.69 -15.38 -2.01
CA LEU A 18 -32.60 -16.48 -2.34
C LEU A 18 -31.77 -17.71 -2.74
N GLY A 19 -31.96 -18.81 -2.02
CA GLY A 19 -31.33 -20.10 -2.29
C GLY A 19 -31.91 -20.78 -3.53
N VAL A 20 -31.17 -21.75 -4.10
CA VAL A 20 -31.68 -22.54 -5.24
C VAL A 20 -32.77 -23.55 -4.84
N ASP A 21 -33.02 -23.69 -3.54
CA ASP A 21 -34.17 -24.39 -2.95
C ASP A 21 -35.37 -23.45 -2.66
N GLY A 22 -35.25 -22.15 -2.95
CA GLY A 22 -36.32 -21.16 -2.78
C GLY A 22 -36.43 -20.54 -1.37
N GLU A 23 -35.55 -20.92 -0.44
CA GLU A 23 -35.48 -20.33 0.91
C GLU A 23 -34.67 -19.01 0.90
N ILE A 24 -35.01 -18.04 1.75
CA ILE A 24 -34.23 -16.81 1.91
C ILE A 24 -33.22 -17.01 3.04
N TYR A 25 -31.93 -16.96 2.69
CA TYR A 25 -30.83 -17.07 3.62
C TYR A 25 -30.29 -15.69 3.98
N ARG A 26 -30.26 -15.38 5.26
CA ARG A 26 -29.64 -14.16 5.80
C ARG A 26 -28.25 -14.51 6.33
N ILE A 27 -27.22 -14.08 5.60
CA ILE A 27 -25.82 -14.43 5.85
C ILE A 27 -25.15 -13.29 6.62
N LYS A 28 -24.72 -13.57 7.86
CA LYS A 28 -24.05 -12.56 8.70
C LYS A 28 -22.53 -12.64 8.60
N PRO A 29 -21.80 -11.51 8.77
CA PRO A 29 -20.35 -11.52 8.85
C PRO A 29 -19.82 -12.49 9.91
N ASN A 30 -18.84 -13.32 9.54
CA ASN A 30 -18.24 -14.32 10.43
C ASN A 30 -19.22 -15.40 10.96
N GLU A 31 -20.37 -15.65 10.33
CA GLU A 31 -21.25 -16.76 10.72
C GLU A 31 -20.77 -18.11 10.18
N VAL A 32 -21.23 -19.23 10.77
CA VAL A 32 -21.10 -20.56 10.19
C VAL A 32 -22.51 -21.09 10.00
N ILE A 33 -22.90 -21.31 8.75
CA ILE A 33 -24.29 -21.59 8.36
C ILE A 33 -24.39 -22.86 7.52
N ILE A 34 -25.60 -23.42 7.43
CA ILE A 34 -25.90 -24.53 6.53
C ILE A 34 -26.49 -23.94 5.24
N LEU A 35 -25.90 -24.27 4.10
CA LEU A 35 -26.36 -23.80 2.79
C LEU A 35 -26.57 -24.98 1.82
N PRO A 36 -27.41 -24.81 0.78
CA PRO A 36 -27.40 -25.66 -0.40
C PRO A 36 -25.99 -25.66 -1.01
N LYS A 37 -25.47 -26.84 -1.34
CA LYS A 37 -24.11 -27.00 -1.88
C LYS A 37 -23.82 -26.07 -3.07
N LEU A 38 -24.78 -25.94 -3.99
CA LEU A 38 -24.64 -25.10 -5.18
C LEU A 38 -24.51 -23.59 -4.82
N ASN A 39 -25.26 -23.09 -3.84
CA ASN A 39 -25.09 -21.73 -3.33
C ASN A 39 -23.71 -21.55 -2.67
N ALA A 40 -23.30 -22.50 -1.84
CA ALA A 40 -22.01 -22.47 -1.15
C ALA A 40 -20.81 -22.52 -2.11
N GLU A 41 -20.86 -23.33 -3.17
CA GLU A 41 -19.82 -23.41 -4.21
C GLU A 41 -19.72 -22.10 -5.01
N VAL A 42 -20.86 -21.45 -5.30
CA VAL A 42 -20.89 -20.12 -5.93
C VAL A 42 -20.27 -19.07 -5.00
N PHE A 43 -20.55 -19.11 -3.70
CA PHE A 43 -19.99 -18.18 -2.72
C PHE A 43 -18.49 -18.40 -2.47
N GLU A 44 -18.04 -19.65 -2.37
CA GLU A 44 -16.63 -20.00 -2.24
C GLU A 44 -15.80 -19.53 -3.45
N LYS A 45 -16.31 -19.76 -4.66
CA LYS A 45 -15.69 -19.28 -5.91
C LYS A 45 -15.53 -17.75 -5.97
N ASN A 46 -16.33 -17.01 -5.22
CA ASN A 46 -16.27 -15.54 -5.13
C ASN A 46 -15.58 -15.03 -3.85
N ASN A 47 -14.95 -15.90 -3.06
CA ASN A 47 -14.30 -15.59 -1.77
C ASN A 47 -15.23 -14.98 -0.70
N VAL A 48 -16.51 -15.35 -0.70
CA VAL A 48 -17.50 -14.93 0.31
C VAL A 48 -17.44 -15.78 1.59
N GLY A 49 -16.82 -16.95 1.50
CA GLY A 49 -16.63 -17.91 2.59
C GLY A 49 -15.98 -19.19 2.08
N LYS A 50 -15.99 -20.25 2.90
CA LYS A 50 -15.40 -21.55 2.60
C LYS A 50 -16.32 -22.68 3.00
N ILE A 51 -16.41 -23.73 2.17
CA ILE A 51 -17.08 -24.98 2.51
C ILE A 51 -16.23 -25.73 3.55
N VAL A 52 -16.82 -25.97 4.72
CA VAL A 52 -16.18 -26.66 5.86
C VAL A 52 -16.49 -28.15 5.85
N GLY A 53 -17.60 -28.56 5.23
CA GLY A 53 -17.89 -29.98 5.02
C GLY A 53 -19.32 -30.23 4.56
N ILE A 54 -19.60 -31.47 4.21
CA ILE A 54 -20.96 -31.92 3.89
C ILE A 54 -21.78 -31.92 5.19
N TYR A 55 -22.97 -31.32 5.13
CA TYR A 55 -23.94 -31.42 6.23
C TYR A 55 -24.76 -32.68 6.01
N GLU A 56 -24.54 -33.65 6.89
CA GLU A 56 -25.44 -34.78 7.09
C GLU A 56 -26.22 -34.48 8.36
N ASP A 57 -27.54 -34.56 8.28
CA ASP A 57 -28.42 -34.39 9.43
C ASP A 57 -28.03 -35.46 10.47
N PRO A 58 -27.67 -35.09 11.71
CA PRO A 58 -27.21 -36.04 12.72
C PRO A 58 -28.31 -37.02 13.18
N GLY A 59 -29.55 -36.89 12.70
CA GLY A 59 -30.62 -37.87 12.89
C GLY A 59 -31.36 -37.62 14.19
N PHE A 60 -32.30 -36.68 14.18
CA PHE A 60 -33.28 -36.58 15.25
C PHE A 60 -34.26 -37.76 15.15
N ASP A 61 -34.21 -38.64 16.15
CA ASP A 61 -35.05 -39.85 16.25
C ASP A 61 -36.47 -39.45 16.68
N TRP A 62 -37.30 -39.12 15.69
CA TRP A 62 -38.69 -38.69 15.87
C TRP A 62 -39.57 -39.77 16.50
N ASP A 63 -39.31 -41.05 16.23
CA ASP A 63 -40.10 -42.16 16.75
C ASP A 63 -39.90 -42.25 18.28
N ARG A 64 -38.64 -42.19 18.74
CA ARG A 64 -38.30 -42.16 20.17
C ARG A 64 -38.77 -40.89 20.89
N TYR A 65 -38.88 -39.77 20.18
CA TYR A 65 -39.49 -38.55 20.70
C TYR A 65 -41.00 -38.70 20.88
N LEU A 66 -41.70 -39.25 19.87
CA LEU A 66 -43.13 -39.51 19.93
C LEU A 66 -43.50 -40.52 21.02
N GLU A 67 -42.73 -41.59 21.22
CA GLU A 67 -42.95 -42.54 22.32
C GLU A 67 -42.95 -41.82 23.68
N ARG A 68 -41.90 -41.05 24.00
CA ARG A 68 -41.81 -40.32 25.28
C ARG A 68 -42.86 -39.23 25.44
N PHE A 69 -43.28 -38.58 24.36
CA PHE A 69 -44.36 -37.59 24.39
C PHE A 69 -45.73 -38.26 24.66
N LEU A 70 -45.97 -39.43 24.08
CA LEU A 70 -47.19 -40.23 24.32
C LEU A 70 -47.21 -40.87 25.72
N GLU A 71 -46.04 -41.13 26.33
CA GLU A 71 -45.89 -41.56 27.72
C GLU A 71 -46.16 -40.44 28.75
N GLY A 72 -46.38 -39.19 28.32
CA GLY A 72 -46.81 -38.09 29.18
C GLY A 72 -45.68 -37.40 29.96
N ASP A 73 -44.44 -37.53 29.50
CA ASP A 73 -43.27 -36.90 30.11
C ASP A 73 -43.25 -35.37 29.83
N THR A 74 -43.83 -34.58 30.73
CA THR A 74 -44.01 -33.13 30.54
C THR A 74 -42.74 -32.30 30.68
N ASP A 75 -41.62 -32.89 31.08
CA ASP A 75 -40.32 -32.19 31.27
C ASP A 75 -39.53 -32.01 29.94
N ILE A 76 -40.14 -32.40 28.81
CA ILE A 76 -39.53 -32.34 27.48
C ILE A 76 -39.45 -30.90 26.93
N SER A 77 -40.34 -29.97 27.30
CA SER A 77 -40.33 -28.59 26.76
C SER A 77 -39.03 -27.85 27.05
N ASP A 78 -38.45 -28.09 28.23
CA ASP A 78 -37.32 -27.31 28.75
C ASP A 78 -35.97 -27.93 28.37
N GLN A 79 -35.97 -29.14 27.80
CA GLN A 79 -34.79 -29.78 27.22
C GLN A 79 -34.60 -29.51 25.72
N ILE A 80 -35.60 -28.91 25.04
CA ILE A 80 -35.42 -28.36 23.68
C ILE A 80 -34.86 -26.93 23.77
N LEU A 81 -33.70 -26.80 24.42
CA LEU A 81 -32.73 -25.81 23.99
C LEU A 81 -32.16 -26.33 22.68
N GLU A 82 -32.79 -25.94 21.55
CA GLU A 82 -32.39 -26.36 20.20
C GLU A 82 -30.87 -26.27 20.05
N GLU A 83 -30.22 -27.43 20.05
CA GLU A 83 -28.78 -27.46 19.92
C GLU A 83 -28.45 -27.15 18.46
N ASP A 84 -28.05 -25.90 18.23
CA ASP A 84 -27.47 -25.34 17.01
C ASP A 84 -26.96 -26.45 16.08
N PRO A 85 -27.65 -26.73 14.95
CA PRO A 85 -27.41 -27.92 14.15
C PRO A 85 -25.97 -27.96 13.59
N VAL A 86 -25.31 -26.80 13.49
CA VAL A 86 -23.90 -26.69 13.11
C VAL A 86 -22.99 -27.22 14.23
N LYS A 87 -23.32 -26.97 15.51
CA LYS A 87 -22.60 -27.54 16.68
C LYS A 87 -22.88 -29.03 16.85
N ALA A 88 -24.11 -29.48 16.68
CA ALA A 88 -24.46 -30.90 16.74
C ALA A 88 -23.66 -31.70 15.70
N TRP A 89 -23.64 -31.24 14.44
CA TRP A 89 -22.81 -31.76 13.35
C TRP A 89 -21.31 -31.75 13.70
N ALA A 90 -20.79 -30.62 14.20
CA ALA A 90 -19.38 -30.49 14.55
C ALA A 90 -18.97 -31.44 15.69
N ARG A 91 -19.86 -31.72 16.65
CA ARG A 91 -19.60 -32.68 17.72
C ARG A 91 -19.50 -34.10 17.19
N ASN A 92 -20.39 -34.48 16.28
CA ASN A 92 -20.37 -35.82 15.70
C ASN A 92 -19.09 -36.05 14.88
N LEU A 93 -18.77 -35.12 13.98
CA LEU A 93 -17.53 -35.20 13.21
C LEU A 93 -16.27 -35.15 14.08
N LEU A 94 -16.27 -34.41 15.20
CA LEU A 94 -15.12 -34.39 16.09
C LEU A 94 -14.89 -35.75 16.78
N LYS A 95 -15.96 -36.46 17.16
CA LYS A 95 -15.86 -37.84 17.66
C LYS A 95 -15.27 -38.77 16.60
N ILE A 96 -15.75 -38.68 15.36
CA ILE A 96 -15.27 -39.50 14.24
C ILE A 96 -13.80 -39.20 13.91
N GLU A 97 -13.39 -37.92 13.90
CA GLU A 97 -12.01 -37.51 13.64
C GLU A 97 -11.04 -38.02 14.72
N LEU A 98 -11.41 -37.85 16.00
CA LEU A 98 -10.60 -38.31 17.14
C LEU A 98 -10.52 -39.84 17.27
N ALA A 99 -11.44 -40.59 16.67
CA ALA A 99 -11.42 -42.05 16.65
C ALA A 99 -10.46 -42.63 15.59
N LYS A 100 -9.87 -41.81 14.71
CA LYS A 100 -8.89 -42.28 13.71
C LYS A 100 -7.55 -42.65 14.37
N PRO A 101 -6.79 -43.62 13.82
CA PRO A 101 -5.43 -43.93 14.29
C PRO A 101 -4.44 -42.76 14.20
N SER A 102 -4.70 -41.79 13.33
CA SER A 102 -4.01 -40.51 13.24
C SER A 102 -5.02 -39.42 12.87
N PRO A 103 -5.61 -38.71 13.85
CA PRO A 103 -6.54 -37.61 13.61
C PRO A 103 -5.83 -36.42 12.93
N ASP A 104 -6.46 -35.75 11.98
CA ASP A 104 -5.91 -34.51 11.41
C ASP A 104 -6.00 -33.36 12.44
N PRO A 105 -4.86 -32.80 12.91
CA PRO A 105 -4.86 -31.74 13.92
C PRO A 105 -5.62 -30.49 13.47
N ASN A 106 -5.57 -30.15 12.17
CA ASN A 106 -6.26 -28.98 11.64
C ASN A 106 -7.77 -29.20 11.67
N ARG A 107 -8.23 -30.39 11.28
CA ARG A 107 -9.65 -30.77 11.32
C ARG A 107 -10.19 -30.81 12.75
N VAL A 108 -9.40 -31.31 13.71
CA VAL A 108 -9.75 -31.29 15.14
C VAL A 108 -9.88 -29.86 15.67
N ILE A 109 -8.99 -28.93 15.27
CA ILE A 109 -9.08 -27.51 15.66
C ILE A 109 -10.30 -26.84 15.03
N GLU A 110 -10.52 -27.05 13.73
CA GLU A 110 -11.63 -26.51 12.96
C GLU A 110 -12.99 -26.85 13.59
N LEU A 111 -13.21 -28.14 13.91
CA LEU A 111 -14.44 -28.63 14.54
C LEU A 111 -14.61 -28.11 15.98
N ARG A 112 -13.52 -27.98 16.75
CA ARG A 112 -13.54 -27.37 18.10
C ARG A 112 -13.89 -25.89 18.08
N MET A 113 -13.42 -25.14 17.06
CA MET A 113 -13.80 -23.74 16.91
C MET A 113 -15.30 -23.60 16.68
N ILE A 114 -15.86 -24.40 15.77
CA ILE A 114 -17.31 -24.39 15.47
C ILE A 114 -18.13 -24.72 16.73
N LEU A 115 -17.74 -25.75 17.50
CA LEU A 115 -18.36 -26.08 18.79
C LEU A 115 -18.33 -24.93 19.80
N SER A 116 -17.26 -24.13 19.82
CA SER A 116 -17.14 -22.95 20.66
C SER A 116 -17.88 -21.71 20.13
N GLY A 117 -18.67 -21.84 19.06
CA GLY A 117 -19.34 -20.72 18.39
C GLY A 117 -18.38 -19.79 17.65
N ARG A 118 -17.17 -20.25 17.33
CA ARG A 118 -16.14 -19.49 16.60
C ARG A 118 -16.07 -19.98 15.16
N ASN A 119 -15.99 -19.03 14.24
CA ASN A 119 -15.94 -19.35 12.82
C ASN A 119 -14.53 -19.80 12.40
N PRO A 120 -14.36 -21.00 11.80
CA PRO A 120 -13.06 -21.49 11.36
C PRO A 120 -12.47 -20.71 10.17
N ALA A 121 -13.26 -19.92 9.42
CA ALA A 121 -12.72 -18.89 8.52
C ALA A 121 -11.73 -17.96 9.25
N GLN A 122 -11.90 -17.75 10.56
CA GLN A 122 -10.95 -17.01 11.38
C GLN A 122 -9.63 -17.77 11.57
N PHE A 123 -9.60 -19.11 11.63
CA PHE A 123 -8.34 -19.86 11.62
C PHE A 123 -7.57 -19.63 10.30
N TYR A 124 -8.29 -19.41 9.21
CA TYR A 124 -7.75 -18.99 7.92
C TYR A 124 -7.56 -17.46 7.79
N SER A 125 -7.87 -16.65 8.83
CA SER A 125 -7.86 -15.18 8.78
C SER A 125 -7.37 -14.44 10.05
N THR A 126 -6.80 -15.09 11.07
CA THR A 126 -6.45 -14.49 12.38
C THR A 126 -5.19 -13.60 12.35
N GLN A 127 -5.28 -12.53 11.57
CA GLN A 127 -4.58 -11.28 11.85
C GLN A 127 -5.50 -10.40 12.72
N GLY A 128 -5.02 -9.93 13.89
CA GLY A 128 -5.49 -8.64 14.46
C GLY A 128 -6.05 -8.59 15.90
N ASN A 129 -5.18 -8.14 16.81
CA ASN A 129 -5.35 -7.09 17.86
C ASN A 129 -6.55 -6.98 18.83
N LYS A 130 -6.19 -6.58 20.06
CA LYS A 130 -6.63 -5.38 20.86
C LYS A 130 -5.64 -5.24 22.06
N ASN A 131 -5.48 -4.15 22.82
CA ASN A 131 -6.14 -2.83 22.89
C ASN A 131 -5.11 -1.73 23.28
N THR A 132 -5.54 -0.51 23.67
CA THR A 132 -4.67 0.68 23.91
C THR A 132 -5.04 1.48 25.18
N PRO A 133 -4.07 2.17 25.83
CA PRO A 133 -4.29 3.32 26.73
C PRO A 133 -3.69 4.66 26.21
N THR A 134 -4.07 5.77 26.85
CA THR A 134 -3.90 7.19 26.43
C THR A 134 -2.68 7.95 27.00
N PRO A 135 -2.34 9.18 26.52
CA PRO A 135 -0.94 9.67 26.47
C PRO A 135 -0.61 10.96 27.25
N ALA A 136 0.65 11.40 27.20
CA ALA A 136 1.09 12.75 27.63
C ALA A 136 2.24 13.37 26.79
N GLN A 137 1.90 14.45 26.07
CA GLN A 137 2.66 15.62 25.56
C GLN A 137 4.22 15.63 25.47
N THR A 138 4.74 16.10 24.32
CA THR A 138 6.18 16.39 24.08
C THR A 138 6.46 17.81 23.57
N ARG A 139 7.66 18.36 23.87
CA ARG A 139 8.17 19.65 23.37
C ARG A 139 9.21 19.50 22.24
N SER A 140 9.33 20.53 21.40
CA SER A 140 10.07 20.56 20.13
C SER A 140 11.59 20.80 20.22
N ALA A 141 12.38 20.32 19.23
CA ALA A 141 13.81 20.62 19.07
C ALA A 141 14.24 20.82 17.58
N GLN A 142 15.31 21.59 17.37
CA GLN A 142 15.72 22.22 16.08
C GLN A 142 16.60 21.36 15.11
N PRO A 143 16.79 21.76 13.83
CA PRO A 143 17.36 20.90 12.77
C PRO A 143 18.84 21.16 12.38
N GLY A 144 19.58 20.08 12.08
CA GLY A 144 21.03 20.07 11.77
C GLY A 144 21.48 20.21 10.29
N PRO A 145 22.79 19.97 9.99
CA PRO A 145 23.57 20.80 9.05
C PRO A 145 23.87 20.21 7.65
N THR A 146 23.17 19.20 7.15
CA THR A 146 23.64 18.39 5.98
C THR A 146 23.33 18.92 4.57
N GLY A 147 22.94 20.19 4.39
CA GLY A 147 23.02 20.98 3.13
C GLY A 147 22.20 20.54 1.89
N LEU A 148 22.22 19.26 1.50
CA LEU A 148 21.57 18.69 0.32
C LEU A 148 20.78 17.39 0.63
N SER A 149 20.58 17.09 1.92
CA SER A 149 19.56 16.13 2.41
C SER A 149 18.14 16.73 2.43
N ARG A 150 18.04 18.05 2.23
CA ARG A 150 16.80 18.79 2.05
C ARG A 150 16.61 19.01 0.53
N PRO A 151 15.41 18.79 -0.04
CA PRO A 151 14.91 19.67 -1.11
C PRO A 151 15.16 21.13 -0.72
N ILE A 152 15.29 22.04 -1.69
CA ILE A 152 15.36 23.48 -1.40
C ILE A 152 13.97 23.94 -0.91
N TYR A 153 13.68 23.64 0.35
CA TYR A 153 12.54 24.17 1.10
C TYR A 153 12.88 25.60 1.52
N ASN A 154 12.96 26.49 0.53
CA ASN A 154 12.45 27.84 0.76
C ASN A 154 10.93 27.76 0.65
N THR A 155 10.30 27.23 1.70
CA THR A 155 9.00 27.76 2.12
C THR A 155 9.29 29.13 2.71
N ALA A 156 9.57 30.10 1.83
CA ALA A 156 9.39 31.49 2.21
C ALA A 156 7.91 31.57 2.59
N GLN A 157 7.63 31.84 3.87
CA GLN A 157 6.29 32.17 4.31
C GLN A 157 5.98 33.52 3.67
N VAL A 158 5.34 33.46 2.50
CA VAL A 158 4.65 34.63 1.97
C VAL A 158 3.40 34.73 2.82
N ASN A 159 3.31 35.78 3.62
CA ASN A 159 2.07 36.11 4.30
C ASN A 159 1.00 36.30 3.21
N ASN A 160 -0.12 35.57 3.31
CA ASN A 160 -1.25 35.75 2.42
C ASN A 160 -1.97 37.06 2.81
N SER A 161 -1.43 38.19 2.37
CA SER A 161 -2.17 39.44 2.25
C SER A 161 -2.52 39.66 0.79
N ASP A 162 -3.79 40.01 0.56
CA ASP A 162 -4.38 40.60 -0.65
C ASP A 162 -5.32 39.70 -1.49
N SER A 163 -6.45 39.36 -0.86
CA SER A 163 -7.80 39.66 -1.34
C SER A 163 -8.01 39.97 -2.85
N PHE A 164 -7.97 38.96 -3.72
CA PHE A 164 -8.62 39.03 -5.05
C PHE A 164 -9.18 37.69 -5.53
N ILE A 165 -10.40 37.38 -5.07
CA ILE A 165 -11.60 36.93 -5.82
C ILE A 165 -12.72 36.83 -4.77
N LYS A 166 -13.96 37.09 -5.17
CA LYS A 166 -15.08 37.29 -4.24
C LYS A 166 -15.32 36.08 -3.33
N GLU A 167 -15.69 36.39 -2.09
CA GLU A 167 -16.52 35.54 -1.24
C GLU A 167 -17.82 35.17 -2.00
N ASP A 168 -18.47 34.07 -1.62
CA ASP A 168 -19.58 33.40 -2.32
C ASP A 168 -19.19 32.37 -3.40
N ASP A 169 -18.60 31.25 -2.96
CA ASP A 169 -18.78 29.90 -3.54
C ASP A 169 -18.28 28.88 -2.50
N GLU A 170 -19.18 28.31 -1.69
CA GLU A 170 -18.82 27.27 -0.71
C GLU A 170 -18.16 26.07 -1.42
N ILE A 171 -17.05 25.58 -0.85
CA ILE A 171 -16.26 24.49 -1.43
C ILE A 171 -17.02 23.17 -1.30
N ASN A 172 -17.93 22.91 -2.24
CA ASN A 172 -18.69 21.68 -2.30
C ASN A 172 -17.82 20.54 -2.85
N SER A 173 -17.71 19.47 -2.06
CA SER A 173 -16.96 18.23 -2.29
C SER A 173 -17.22 17.53 -3.64
N ASN A 174 -18.35 17.84 -4.28
CA ASN A 174 -18.81 17.21 -5.52
C ASN A 174 -18.49 17.99 -6.81
N TRP A 175 -17.62 19.02 -6.75
CA TRP A 175 -17.28 19.91 -7.87
C TRP A 175 -17.09 19.19 -9.22
N LEU A 176 -16.27 18.13 -9.32
CA LEU A 176 -15.97 17.50 -10.62
C LEU A 176 -17.19 16.81 -11.21
N ARG A 177 -18.00 16.17 -10.37
CA ARG A 177 -19.26 15.54 -10.76
C ARG A 177 -20.27 16.60 -11.22
N THR A 178 -20.46 17.66 -10.44
CA THR A 178 -21.35 18.78 -10.80
C THR A 178 -20.93 19.42 -12.12
N VAL A 179 -19.62 19.62 -12.35
CA VAL A 179 -19.10 20.13 -13.63
C VAL A 179 -19.41 19.18 -14.78
N PHE A 180 -19.17 17.87 -14.63
CA PHE A 180 -19.48 16.91 -15.68
C PHE A 180 -20.98 16.87 -16.01
N GLU A 181 -21.84 16.82 -15.00
CA GLU A 181 -23.30 16.82 -15.17
C GLU A 181 -23.80 18.16 -15.79
N THR A 182 -23.21 19.30 -15.42
CA THR A 182 -23.49 20.63 -16.03
C THR A 182 -23.11 20.67 -17.51
N TYR A 183 -22.01 20.00 -17.90
CA TYR A 183 -21.59 19.86 -19.30
C TYR A 183 -22.31 18.72 -20.05
N GLY A 184 -23.39 18.16 -19.47
CA GLY A 184 -24.24 17.15 -20.09
C GLY A 184 -23.66 15.74 -20.11
N LEU A 185 -22.58 15.48 -19.35
CA LEU A 185 -22.04 14.14 -19.15
C LEU A 185 -22.80 13.42 -18.03
N ARG A 186 -23.15 12.15 -18.26
CA ARG A 186 -23.69 11.26 -17.24
C ARG A 186 -22.69 10.14 -16.94
N LEU A 187 -22.52 9.83 -15.65
CA LEU A 187 -21.86 8.61 -15.20
C LEU A 187 -22.71 7.40 -15.61
N VAL A 188 -22.17 6.57 -16.51
CA VAL A 188 -22.84 5.37 -17.04
C VAL A 188 -22.60 4.17 -16.13
N THR A 189 -21.36 3.99 -15.68
CA THR A 189 -20.96 2.90 -14.79
C THR A 189 -19.61 3.19 -14.13
N THR A 190 -19.40 2.58 -12.96
CA THR A 190 -18.13 2.57 -12.24
C THR A 190 -17.65 1.12 -12.15
N LEU A 191 -16.45 0.84 -12.64
CA LEU A 191 -15.81 -0.47 -12.61
C LEU A 191 -14.61 -0.44 -11.65
N GLN A 192 -14.37 -1.53 -10.93
CA GLN A 192 -13.14 -1.73 -10.14
C GLN A 192 -12.32 -2.86 -10.74
N ALA A 193 -11.03 -2.63 -11.00
CA ALA A 193 -10.12 -3.61 -11.59
C ALA A 193 -8.81 -3.73 -10.81
N PHE A 194 -8.43 -4.97 -10.43
CA PHE A 194 -7.11 -5.26 -9.87
C PHE A 194 -5.98 -5.15 -10.90
N ARG A 195 -6.29 -5.26 -12.19
CA ARG A 195 -5.31 -5.16 -13.29
C ARG A 195 -5.91 -4.39 -14.47
N VAL A 196 -5.14 -3.45 -14.98
CA VAL A 196 -5.48 -2.57 -16.12
C VAL A 196 -5.24 -3.24 -17.47
N ALA A 197 -4.62 -4.43 -17.50
CA ALA A 197 -4.11 -5.05 -18.72
C ALA A 197 -5.18 -5.20 -19.83
N GLY A 198 -6.41 -5.59 -19.49
CA GLY A 198 -7.49 -5.73 -20.47
C GLY A 198 -8.02 -4.41 -21.04
N LEU A 199 -7.82 -3.25 -20.38
CA LEU A 199 -8.27 -1.96 -20.93
C LEU A 199 -7.45 -1.51 -22.15
N ASP A 200 -6.25 -2.05 -22.32
CA ASP A 200 -5.39 -1.86 -23.50
C ASP A 200 -5.94 -2.63 -24.72
N GLU A 201 -6.81 -3.63 -24.48
CA GLU A 201 -7.42 -4.54 -25.47
C GLU A 201 -8.87 -4.11 -25.82
N VAL A 202 -9.50 -3.27 -25.01
CA VAL A 202 -10.83 -2.70 -25.27
C VAL A 202 -10.68 -1.50 -26.22
N GLY A 203 -11.60 -1.36 -27.18
CA GLY A 203 -11.65 -0.24 -28.14
C GLY A 203 -12.04 1.10 -27.50
N ILE A 204 -11.16 1.68 -26.69
CA ILE A 204 -11.37 2.94 -25.95
C ILE A 204 -10.77 4.18 -26.64
N GLN A 205 -10.38 4.08 -27.92
CA GLN A 205 -9.72 5.18 -28.64
C GLN A 205 -10.59 6.45 -28.74
N ASP A 206 -11.92 6.30 -28.67
CA ASP A 206 -12.88 7.40 -28.69
C ASP A 206 -13.05 8.11 -27.33
N TYR A 207 -12.34 7.68 -26.27
CA TYR A 207 -12.44 8.28 -24.94
C TYR A 207 -11.20 9.11 -24.61
N ALA A 208 -11.44 10.32 -24.13
CA ALA A 208 -10.42 11.06 -23.40
C ALA A 208 -10.24 10.44 -22.00
N ILE A 209 -8.99 10.28 -21.56
CA ILE A 209 -8.66 9.69 -20.26
C ILE A 209 -8.35 10.80 -19.27
N LEU A 210 -9.01 10.80 -18.11
CA LEU A 210 -8.71 11.70 -17.00
C LEU A 210 -8.11 10.89 -15.83
N ASP A 211 -6.79 10.96 -15.67
CA ASP A 211 -6.03 10.19 -14.68
C ASP A 211 -5.64 11.05 -13.47
N TYR A 212 -6.37 10.91 -12.37
CA TYR A 212 -6.00 11.54 -11.09
C TYR A 212 -4.75 10.91 -10.47
N GLY A 213 -4.28 9.77 -11.01
CA GLY A 213 -3.18 9.01 -10.47
C GLY A 213 -3.66 8.12 -9.34
N TYR A 214 -2.97 8.17 -8.20
CA TYR A 214 -3.24 7.25 -7.09
C TYR A 214 -4.06 7.85 -5.94
N THR A 215 -4.58 9.06 -6.11
CA THR A 215 -5.50 9.71 -5.15
C THR A 215 -6.51 10.52 -5.95
N ARG A 216 -7.76 10.62 -5.47
CA ARG A 216 -8.70 11.61 -6.02
C ARG A 216 -8.15 13.02 -5.78
N VAL A 217 -8.50 13.95 -6.67
CA VAL A 217 -8.10 15.35 -6.49
C VAL A 217 -8.92 16.01 -5.38
N GLU A 218 -10.20 15.65 -5.28
CA GLU A 218 -11.12 16.17 -4.27
C GLU A 218 -10.82 15.61 -2.87
N PRO A 219 -10.66 16.49 -1.86
CA PRO A 219 -10.74 16.11 -0.45
C PRO A 219 -12.11 15.49 -0.15
N HIS A 220 -12.13 14.40 0.61
CA HIS A 220 -13.37 13.81 1.11
C HIS A 220 -14.00 14.73 2.17
N GLU A 221 -15.34 14.81 2.24
CA GLU A 221 -16.06 15.64 3.23
C GLU A 221 -15.62 15.32 4.66
N GLU A 222 -15.65 14.04 5.03
CA GLU A 222 -15.17 13.54 6.32
C GLU A 222 -13.68 13.84 6.61
N PHE A 223 -12.83 13.95 5.58
CA PHE A 223 -11.45 14.41 5.73
C PHE A 223 -11.39 15.91 6.03
N VAL A 224 -12.25 16.72 5.38
CA VAL A 224 -12.39 18.15 5.68
C VAL A 224 -12.97 18.35 7.09
N ARG A 225 -13.95 17.54 7.52
CA ARG A 225 -14.48 17.54 8.90
C ARG A 225 -13.39 17.25 9.92
N LEU A 226 -12.58 16.20 9.70
CA LEU A 226 -11.40 15.90 10.53
C LEU A 226 -10.44 17.09 10.61
N LEU A 227 -10.16 17.75 9.49
CA LEU A 227 -9.24 18.88 9.47
C LEU A 227 -9.81 20.13 10.16
N LYS A 228 -11.10 20.43 10.00
CA LYS A 228 -11.80 21.48 10.75
C LYS A 228 -11.78 21.20 12.25
N HIS A 229 -12.03 19.96 12.68
CA HIS A 229 -11.92 19.51 14.07
C HIS A 229 -10.50 19.70 14.65
N LEU A 230 -9.47 19.44 13.86
CA LEU A 230 -8.07 19.64 14.24
C LEU A 230 -7.60 21.11 14.16
N GLY A 231 -8.50 22.07 13.92
CA GLY A 231 -8.20 23.50 13.88
C GLY A 231 -7.54 24.00 12.59
N TYR A 232 -7.66 23.25 11.49
CA TYR A 232 -7.19 23.69 10.17
C TYR A 232 -8.26 24.51 9.43
N GLY A 233 -7.83 25.58 8.77
CA GLY A 233 -8.71 26.46 7.99
C GLY A 233 -8.95 25.95 6.57
N GLU A 234 -9.89 26.57 5.86
CA GLU A 234 -10.26 26.16 4.50
C GLU A 234 -9.08 26.33 3.50
N ASP A 235 -8.26 27.37 3.66
CA ASP A 235 -7.00 27.57 2.92
C ASP A 235 -6.02 26.39 2.98
N ASP A 236 -6.09 25.55 4.03
CA ASP A 236 -5.22 24.37 4.16
C ASP A 236 -5.65 23.23 3.23
N VAL A 237 -6.94 23.21 2.85
CA VAL A 237 -7.61 22.18 2.04
C VAL A 237 -8.19 22.71 0.73
N TYR A 238 -8.11 24.01 0.46
CA TYR A 238 -8.56 24.58 -0.80
C TYR A 238 -7.67 24.13 -1.97
N ALA A 239 -8.25 23.94 -3.16
CA ALA A 239 -7.47 23.78 -4.38
C ALA A 239 -8.20 24.35 -5.61
N ARG A 240 -7.44 25.07 -6.44
CA ARG A 240 -7.86 25.47 -7.79
C ARG A 240 -7.19 24.54 -8.80
N VAL A 241 -7.88 23.49 -9.20
CA VAL A 241 -7.32 22.42 -10.04
C VAL A 241 -7.19 22.86 -11.49
N LEU A 242 -6.02 22.61 -12.07
CA LEU A 242 -5.76 22.61 -13.52
C LEU A 242 -5.27 21.23 -13.93
N PHE A 243 -5.31 20.92 -15.22
CA PHE A 243 -4.87 19.62 -15.75
C PHE A 243 -3.81 19.82 -16.84
N ASP A 244 -2.69 19.12 -16.73
CA ASP A 244 -1.77 18.95 -17.85
C ASP A 244 -2.46 18.04 -18.89
N HIS A 245 -2.53 18.50 -20.15
CA HIS A 245 -2.99 17.72 -21.29
C HIS A 245 -1.79 17.04 -21.94
N TYR A 246 -1.91 15.73 -22.14
CA TYR A 246 -0.95 14.88 -22.81
C TYR A 246 -1.57 14.11 -23.97
N ARG A 247 -0.73 13.66 -24.90
CA ARG A 247 -1.09 12.72 -25.96
C ARG A 247 -0.40 11.37 -25.74
N CYS A 248 -1.16 10.30 -25.92
CA CYS A 248 -0.69 8.93 -25.98
C CYS A 248 -0.88 8.39 -27.39
N GLU A 249 0.17 7.85 -28.02
CA GLU A 249 0.12 7.25 -29.36
C GLU A 249 -1.01 6.21 -29.53
N ARG A 250 -1.33 5.45 -28.46
CA ARG A 250 -2.32 4.36 -28.48
C ARG A 250 -3.72 4.78 -28.00
N HIS A 251 -3.80 5.77 -27.12
CA HIS A 251 -5.02 6.09 -26.35
C HIS A 251 -5.49 7.54 -26.50
N GLY A 252 -4.91 8.32 -27.42
CA GLY A 252 -5.34 9.70 -27.66
C GLY A 252 -5.06 10.61 -26.48
N ASP A 253 -6.06 11.39 -26.07
CA ASP A 253 -5.90 12.44 -25.06
C ASP A 253 -5.90 11.88 -23.63
N VAL A 254 -4.86 12.24 -22.87
CA VAL A 254 -4.69 11.89 -21.46
C VAL A 254 -4.50 13.15 -20.64
N PHE A 255 -5.42 13.45 -19.74
CA PHE A 255 -5.40 14.58 -18.83
C PHE A 255 -4.96 14.13 -17.44
N LYS A 256 -4.11 14.91 -16.77
CA LYS A 256 -3.65 14.62 -15.40
C LYS A 256 -3.62 15.90 -14.56
N PRO A 257 -3.90 15.85 -13.25
CA PRO A 257 -3.79 17.01 -12.38
C PRO A 257 -2.41 17.68 -12.49
N ALA A 258 -2.40 18.98 -12.81
CA ALA A 258 -1.21 19.76 -13.05
C ALA A 258 -0.41 19.97 -11.76
N LEU A 259 0.92 19.91 -11.87
CA LEU A 259 1.82 19.75 -10.73
C LEU A 259 2.53 21.04 -10.32
N ASP A 260 1.78 21.99 -9.76
CA ASP A 260 2.24 23.33 -9.33
C ASP A 260 2.91 24.14 -10.46
N PHE A 261 2.34 25.32 -10.74
CA PHE A 261 2.79 26.40 -11.65
C PHE A 261 2.28 26.38 -13.10
N ALA A 262 1.85 27.58 -13.53
CA ALA A 262 2.27 28.14 -14.80
C ALA A 262 3.44 29.09 -14.54
N LYS A 263 4.48 29.08 -15.39
CA LYS A 263 5.44 30.18 -15.49
C LYS A 263 4.98 31.12 -16.61
N ASP A 264 4.01 31.97 -16.32
CA ASP A 264 3.70 33.08 -17.21
C ASP A 264 4.67 34.23 -16.94
N ALA A 265 5.74 34.28 -17.72
CA ALA A 265 6.56 35.48 -17.86
C ALA A 265 5.93 36.37 -18.95
N ARG A 266 4.86 37.10 -18.61
CA ARG A 266 4.40 38.19 -19.46
C ARG A 266 5.36 39.36 -19.35
N ARG A 267 5.79 39.87 -20.50
CA ARG A 267 6.68 41.02 -20.62
C ARG A 267 5.82 42.29 -20.71
N GLU A 268 5.58 42.95 -19.58
CA GLU A 268 4.99 44.29 -19.54
C GLU A 268 6.14 45.31 -19.48
N GLY A 269 6.56 45.79 -20.65
CA GLY A 269 7.72 46.69 -20.78
C GLY A 269 9.03 46.00 -20.34
N GLU A 270 9.82 46.68 -19.51
CA GLU A 270 11.12 46.18 -19.05
C GLU A 270 11.06 45.26 -17.82
N GLN A 271 9.93 45.21 -17.10
CA GLN A 271 9.80 44.39 -15.90
C GLN A 271 9.28 42.97 -16.21
N ILE A 272 9.97 41.97 -15.67
CA ILE A 272 9.50 40.59 -15.63
C ILE A 272 8.69 40.37 -14.34
N LYS A 273 7.38 40.61 -14.39
CA LYS A 273 6.48 40.16 -13.31
C LYS A 273 6.45 38.64 -13.29
N ARG A 274 6.82 38.04 -12.15
CA ARG A 274 6.74 36.59 -11.91
C ARG A 274 5.57 36.32 -10.97
N SER A 275 4.44 35.89 -11.50
CA SER A 275 3.34 35.43 -10.65
C SER A 275 3.58 33.97 -10.22
N PHE A 276 3.43 33.72 -8.91
CA PHE A 276 3.35 32.38 -8.36
C PHE A 276 1.91 32.18 -7.89
N ARG A 277 1.16 31.24 -8.48
CA ARG A 277 -0.17 30.87 -7.99
C ARG A 277 -0.11 29.54 -7.25
N LEU A 278 -0.57 29.54 -6.00
CA LEU A 278 -0.80 28.30 -5.25
C LEU A 278 -2.00 27.58 -5.89
N ILE A 279 -1.81 26.33 -6.28
CA ILE A 279 -2.86 25.48 -6.89
C ILE A 279 -3.60 24.65 -5.83
N ALA A 280 -2.97 24.41 -4.67
CA ALA A 280 -3.54 23.59 -3.61
C ALA A 280 -2.91 23.95 -2.23
N GLY A 281 -3.76 23.96 -1.20
CA GLY A 281 -3.43 24.22 0.20
C GLY A 281 -2.44 23.23 0.80
N ARG A 282 -1.86 23.56 1.96
CA ARG A 282 -0.72 22.80 2.52
C ARG A 282 -1.08 21.36 2.90
N LEU A 283 -2.34 21.04 3.17
CA LEU A 283 -2.84 19.72 3.53
C LEU A 283 -3.65 19.05 2.41
N HIS A 284 -3.84 19.72 1.27
CA HIS A 284 -4.57 19.15 0.16
C HIS A 284 -3.85 17.93 -0.48
N PRO A 285 -4.56 16.82 -0.80
CA PRO A 285 -3.95 15.60 -1.36
C PRO A 285 -3.12 15.85 -2.63
N LEU A 286 -3.60 16.68 -3.56
CA LEU A 286 -2.88 17.06 -4.78
C LEU A 286 -1.49 17.66 -4.49
N LYS A 287 -1.35 18.45 -3.42
CA LYS A 287 -0.07 19.06 -3.06
C LYS A 287 0.95 17.99 -2.67
N LYS A 288 0.52 17.06 -1.81
CA LYS A 288 1.33 15.92 -1.36
C LYS A 288 1.67 14.97 -2.50
N HIS A 289 0.74 14.79 -3.44
CA HIS A 289 0.94 14.01 -4.67
C HIS A 289 2.03 14.64 -5.56
N SER A 290 1.99 15.96 -5.76
CA SER A 290 3.01 16.72 -6.48
C SER A 290 4.41 16.58 -5.86
N ASP A 291 4.53 16.70 -4.53
CA ASP A 291 5.79 16.49 -3.81
C ASP A 291 6.38 15.09 -4.06
N ALA A 292 5.53 14.05 -4.00
CA ALA A 292 5.94 12.67 -4.25
C ALA A 292 6.32 12.43 -5.73
N LYS A 293 5.61 13.03 -6.69
CA LYS A 293 5.97 12.98 -8.12
C LYS A 293 7.32 13.64 -8.38
N ARG A 294 7.55 14.86 -7.90
CA ARG A 294 8.83 15.58 -8.03
C ARG A 294 9.99 14.79 -7.42
N TYR A 295 9.80 14.23 -6.24
CA TYR A 295 10.78 13.34 -5.61
C TYR A 295 11.09 12.11 -6.48
N SER A 296 10.05 11.46 -7.04
CA SER A 296 10.22 10.27 -7.87
C SER A 296 11.01 10.53 -9.15
N ALA A 297 10.75 11.66 -9.84
CA ALA A 297 11.47 12.04 -11.05
C ALA A 297 12.96 12.32 -10.75
N LEU A 298 13.25 13.07 -9.68
CA LEU A 298 14.62 13.30 -9.20
C LEU A 298 15.36 11.99 -8.86
N LYS A 299 14.65 10.98 -8.33
CA LYS A 299 15.24 9.66 -8.06
C LYS A 299 15.46 8.82 -9.30
N LEU A 300 14.59 8.90 -10.31
CA LEU A 300 14.83 8.24 -11.59
C LEU A 300 16.08 8.81 -12.29
N GLU A 301 16.27 10.13 -12.30
CA GLU A 301 17.48 10.75 -12.86
C GLU A 301 18.76 10.31 -12.12
N GLN A 302 18.73 10.30 -10.78
CA GLN A 302 19.84 9.78 -9.97
C GLN A 302 20.14 8.32 -10.26
N PHE A 303 19.11 7.49 -10.43
CA PHE A 303 19.29 6.08 -10.76
C PHE A 303 19.82 5.86 -12.19
N SER A 304 19.36 6.67 -13.15
CA SER A 304 19.81 6.61 -14.54
C SER A 304 21.29 6.98 -14.67
N ALA A 305 21.72 8.07 -14.04
CA ALA A 305 23.13 8.46 -14.03
C ALA A 305 24.05 7.41 -13.36
N ILE A 306 23.56 6.67 -12.36
CA ILE A 306 24.28 5.54 -11.77
C ILE A 306 24.33 4.36 -12.74
N ALA A 307 23.19 4.00 -13.35
CA ALA A 307 23.12 2.93 -14.34
C ALA A 307 24.06 3.19 -15.51
N ASP A 308 24.07 4.40 -16.07
CA ASP A 308 24.96 4.82 -17.17
C ASP A 308 26.44 4.61 -16.80
N ALA A 309 26.86 5.07 -15.63
CA ALA A 309 28.23 4.92 -15.15
C ALA A 309 28.62 3.46 -14.92
N VAL A 310 27.72 2.67 -14.34
CA VAL A 310 27.90 1.22 -14.11
C VAL A 310 28.00 0.46 -15.43
N ARG A 311 27.13 0.77 -16.40
CA ARG A 311 27.13 0.20 -17.76
C ARG A 311 28.37 0.57 -18.56
N LYS A 312 28.88 1.80 -18.40
CA LYS A 312 30.13 2.26 -19.04
C LYS A 312 31.35 1.49 -18.54
N LYS A 313 31.41 1.20 -17.23
CA LYS A 313 32.52 0.42 -16.63
C LYS A 313 32.37 -1.09 -16.83
N GLY A 314 31.14 -1.58 -16.95
CA GLY A 314 30.79 -3.00 -16.96
C GLY A 314 30.51 -3.54 -15.55
N VAL A 315 29.74 -4.62 -15.52
CA VAL A 315 29.39 -5.39 -14.31
C VAL A 315 29.96 -6.80 -14.41
N VAL A 316 30.29 -7.39 -13.27
CA VAL A 316 30.78 -8.77 -13.16
C VAL A 316 29.88 -9.61 -12.27
N SER A 317 29.78 -10.90 -12.56
CA SER A 317 29.15 -11.92 -11.73
C SER A 317 30.09 -13.12 -11.63
N TYR A 318 30.03 -13.88 -10.55
CA TYR A 318 30.86 -15.08 -10.38
C TYR A 318 30.01 -16.32 -10.61
N ARG A 319 30.51 -17.26 -11.41
CA ARG A 319 29.78 -18.48 -11.81
C ARG A 319 30.73 -19.67 -11.76
N LYS A 320 30.23 -20.82 -11.32
CA LYS A 320 30.96 -22.08 -11.40
C LYS A 320 30.62 -22.77 -12.71
N PHE A 321 31.64 -23.17 -13.47
CA PHE A 321 31.55 -24.04 -14.63
C PHE A 321 32.48 -25.21 -14.34
N ASP A 322 31.96 -26.44 -14.32
CA ASP A 322 32.74 -27.65 -14.02
C ASP A 322 33.60 -27.51 -12.75
N GLU A 323 32.94 -27.07 -11.67
CA GLU A 323 33.50 -26.67 -10.36
C GLU A 323 34.46 -25.46 -10.35
N VAL A 324 35.03 -25.06 -11.48
CA VAL A 324 35.91 -23.90 -11.63
C VAL A 324 35.14 -22.59 -11.50
N LEU A 325 35.55 -21.74 -10.56
CA LEU A 325 34.96 -20.41 -10.37
C LEU A 325 35.51 -19.40 -11.38
N SER A 326 34.63 -18.86 -12.23
CA SER A 326 34.96 -17.86 -13.24
C SER A 326 34.32 -16.50 -12.97
N GLU A 327 35.06 -15.42 -13.24
CA GLU A 327 34.51 -14.06 -13.33
C GLU A 327 33.88 -13.85 -14.71
N VAL A 328 32.56 -13.75 -14.76
CA VAL A 328 31.78 -13.52 -15.99
C VAL A 328 31.44 -12.04 -16.09
N LYS A 329 31.89 -11.38 -17.16
CA LYS A 329 31.43 -10.02 -17.52
C LYS A 329 29.99 -10.11 -18.00
N GLN A 330 29.13 -9.31 -17.40
CA GLN A 330 27.71 -9.23 -17.71
C GLN A 330 27.46 -8.05 -18.66
N GLU A 331 26.61 -8.24 -19.67
CA GLU A 331 26.37 -7.21 -20.68
C GLU A 331 25.59 -6.00 -20.13
N LYS A 332 25.62 -4.90 -20.90
CA LYS A 332 25.29 -3.53 -20.45
C LYS A 332 23.81 -3.28 -20.06
N ARG A 333 22.95 -4.29 -19.91
CA ARG A 333 21.49 -4.09 -19.72
C ARG A 333 20.92 -4.67 -18.42
N ASP A 334 21.65 -5.53 -17.72
CA ASP A 334 21.11 -6.38 -16.66
C ASP A 334 21.06 -5.78 -15.23
N LEU A 335 20.84 -4.47 -15.13
CA LEU A 335 20.63 -3.82 -13.83
C LEU A 335 19.16 -3.91 -13.43
N ALA A 336 18.88 -4.04 -12.14
CA ALA A 336 17.54 -4.12 -11.58
C ALA A 336 17.47 -3.40 -10.22
N LEU A 337 16.28 -2.89 -9.92
CA LEU A 337 15.90 -2.40 -8.59
C LEU A 337 15.01 -3.44 -7.91
N ILE A 338 15.45 -3.91 -6.76
CA ILE A 338 14.76 -4.88 -5.91
C ILE A 338 14.01 -4.09 -4.83
N TRP A 339 12.69 -4.16 -4.88
CA TRP A 339 11.76 -3.52 -3.96
C TRP A 339 11.48 -4.50 -2.83
N MET A 340 11.65 -4.04 -1.58
CA MET A 340 11.35 -4.84 -0.40
C MET A 340 10.50 -4.03 0.58
N VAL A 341 9.60 -4.70 1.30
CA VAL A 341 8.83 -4.09 2.39
C VAL A 341 8.99 -4.95 3.63
N PHE A 342 9.77 -4.44 4.59
CA PHE A 342 10.02 -5.10 5.87
C PHE A 342 9.00 -4.63 6.90
N THR A 343 8.15 -5.52 7.37
CA THR A 343 7.07 -5.22 8.33
C THR A 343 7.32 -5.93 9.65
N ILE A 344 6.86 -5.34 10.76
CA ILE A 344 6.81 -5.96 12.10
C ILE A 344 5.35 -6.12 12.52
N PRO A 345 5.02 -6.94 13.55
CA PRO A 345 3.65 -7.06 14.06
C PRO A 345 3.02 -5.72 14.40
N ASP A 346 1.69 -5.60 14.22
CA ASP A 346 0.93 -4.39 14.57
C ASP A 346 1.03 -4.07 16.07
N VAL A 347 0.93 -5.07 16.96
CA VAL A 347 1.09 -4.88 18.42
C VAL A 347 2.42 -4.21 18.77
N ILE A 348 3.52 -4.64 18.14
CA ILE A 348 4.84 -4.03 18.34
C ILE A 348 4.91 -2.65 17.67
N SER A 349 4.28 -2.46 16.52
CA SER A 349 4.18 -1.16 15.86
C SER A 349 3.50 -0.12 16.75
N GLU A 350 2.36 -0.48 17.32
CA GLU A 350 1.59 0.34 18.25
C GLU A 350 2.38 0.67 19.51
N TYR A 351 2.94 -0.33 20.18
CA TYR A 351 3.75 -0.12 21.38
C TYR A 351 4.91 0.86 21.12
N LEU A 352 5.72 0.61 20.08
CA LEU A 352 6.90 1.43 19.81
C LEU A 352 6.58 2.84 19.34
N VAL A 353 5.46 3.04 18.65
CA VAL A 353 5.01 4.37 18.20
C VAL A 353 4.45 5.20 19.35
N LYS A 354 3.69 4.58 20.27
CA LYS A 354 3.17 5.22 21.50
C LYS A 354 4.32 5.65 22.42
N GLU A 355 5.32 4.79 22.60
CA GLU A 355 6.49 5.07 23.46
C GLU A 355 7.42 6.15 22.87
N ASP A 356 7.98 5.94 21.67
CA ASP A 356 8.82 6.92 20.98
C ASP A 356 8.91 6.60 19.47
N VAL A 357 8.00 7.18 18.70
CA VAL A 357 7.95 7.11 17.23
C VAL A 357 9.28 7.47 16.53
N LYS A 358 10.10 8.37 17.09
CA LYS A 358 11.39 8.78 16.48
C LYS A 358 12.42 7.67 16.67
N LYS A 359 12.52 7.12 17.87
CA LYS A 359 13.40 6.00 18.24
C LYS A 359 12.97 4.71 17.55
N ALA A 360 11.66 4.43 17.47
CA ALA A 360 11.09 3.31 16.72
C ALA A 360 11.51 3.33 15.24
N ARG A 361 11.38 4.48 14.56
CA ARG A 361 11.85 4.66 13.18
C ARG A 361 13.36 4.46 13.03
N GLU A 362 14.13 4.82 14.05
CA GLU A 362 15.59 4.63 14.04
C GLU A 362 15.97 3.16 14.23
N VAL A 363 15.29 2.43 15.13
CA VAL A 363 15.40 0.96 15.29
C VAL A 363 15.10 0.27 13.97
N MET A 364 13.93 0.53 13.38
CA MET A 364 13.51 -0.04 12.09
C MET A 364 14.57 0.19 11.00
N ARG A 365 15.03 1.44 10.83
CA ARG A 365 16.04 1.82 9.82
C ARG A 365 17.38 1.11 10.04
N LYS A 366 17.87 1.07 11.28
CA LYS A 366 19.15 0.44 11.62
C LYS A 366 19.08 -1.08 11.45
N ALA A 367 17.99 -1.70 11.88
CA ALA A 367 17.77 -3.13 11.79
C ALA A 367 17.68 -3.61 10.33
N VAL A 368 16.87 -2.98 9.48
CA VAL A 368 16.76 -3.36 8.05
C VAL A 368 18.10 -3.23 7.34
N ARG A 369 18.84 -2.13 7.59
CA ARG A 369 20.15 -1.92 6.98
C ARG A 369 21.15 -3.00 7.41
N SER A 370 21.11 -3.39 8.68
CA SER A 370 21.98 -4.41 9.25
C SER A 370 21.62 -5.81 8.74
N ALA A 371 20.33 -6.14 8.67
CA ALA A 371 19.81 -7.38 8.09
C ALA A 371 20.24 -7.53 6.62
N LEU A 372 19.99 -6.52 5.79
CA LEU A 372 20.42 -6.50 4.38
C LEU A 372 21.95 -6.64 4.24
N ARG A 373 22.72 -5.94 5.07
CA ARG A 373 24.20 -6.02 5.06
C ARG A 373 24.71 -7.42 5.37
N ARG A 374 24.15 -8.07 6.39
CA ARG A 374 24.50 -9.45 6.81
C ARG A 374 24.00 -10.48 5.79
N PHE A 375 22.81 -10.28 5.25
CA PHE A 375 22.21 -11.12 4.22
C PHE A 375 23.06 -11.11 2.95
N LEU A 376 23.31 -9.93 2.37
CA LEU A 376 24.12 -9.79 1.16
C LEU A 376 25.52 -10.38 1.35
N ARG A 377 26.13 -10.22 2.54
CA ARG A 377 27.41 -10.87 2.87
C ARG A 377 27.30 -12.40 2.75
N LYS A 378 26.30 -13.04 3.39
CA LYS A 378 26.10 -14.49 3.32
C LYS A 378 25.71 -14.96 1.90
N TYR A 379 24.80 -14.24 1.24
CA TYR A 379 24.26 -14.53 -0.08
C TYR A 379 25.31 -14.43 -1.19
N LEU A 380 26.06 -13.33 -1.23
CA LEU A 380 27.13 -13.13 -2.22
C LEU A 380 28.20 -14.23 -2.10
N LYS A 381 28.59 -14.61 -0.88
CA LYS A 381 29.63 -15.64 -0.68
C LYS A 381 29.16 -17.05 -1.02
N LYS A 382 27.96 -17.43 -0.57
CA LYS A 382 27.49 -18.84 -0.65
C LYS A 382 26.64 -19.15 -1.89
N HIS A 383 25.84 -18.21 -2.39
CA HIS A 383 24.94 -18.43 -3.53
C HIS A 383 25.54 -17.91 -4.83
N GLU A 384 25.98 -16.65 -4.84
CA GLU A 384 26.60 -16.03 -6.02
C GLU A 384 28.09 -16.39 -6.18
N ASN A 385 28.63 -17.22 -5.28
CA ASN A 385 30.03 -17.68 -5.25
C ASN A 385 31.07 -16.54 -5.35
N VAL A 386 30.73 -15.32 -4.92
CA VAL A 386 31.62 -14.16 -5.01
C VAL A 386 32.81 -14.38 -4.07
N PRO A 387 34.06 -14.39 -4.56
CA PRO A 387 35.26 -14.63 -3.77
C PRO A 387 35.69 -13.35 -3.05
N TYR A 388 34.74 -12.64 -2.41
CA TYR A 388 35.04 -11.36 -1.79
C TYR A 388 35.76 -11.56 -0.45
N ASP A 389 36.80 -10.75 -0.26
CA ASP A 389 37.44 -10.47 1.01
C ASP A 389 36.94 -9.12 1.57
N GLY A 390 37.11 -8.91 2.88
CA GLY A 390 36.81 -7.64 3.52
C GLY A 390 35.35 -7.18 3.41
N ASP A 391 35.14 -6.01 2.79
CA ASP A 391 33.91 -5.23 2.87
C ASP A 391 33.50 -4.62 1.52
N PHE A 392 32.19 -4.61 1.23
CA PHE A 392 31.62 -4.07 0.00
C PHE A 392 30.77 -2.83 0.29
N LYS A 393 30.11 -2.26 -0.71
CA LYS A 393 29.07 -1.22 -0.53
C LYS A 393 27.82 -1.63 -1.32
N GLU A 394 26.76 -2.00 -0.61
CA GLU A 394 25.40 -1.96 -1.17
C GLU A 394 24.95 -0.52 -1.39
N GLY A 395 23.81 -0.32 -2.04
CA GLY A 395 23.22 1.01 -2.16
C GLY A 395 21.78 0.98 -2.64
N GLY A 396 21.02 1.95 -2.17
CA GLY A 396 19.60 2.07 -2.48
C GLY A 396 18.95 3.25 -1.76
N VAL A 397 17.63 3.29 -1.80
CA VAL A 397 16.81 4.22 -0.99
C VAL A 397 15.93 3.45 -0.03
N MET A 398 15.63 4.02 1.13
CA MET A 398 14.79 3.43 2.17
C MET A 398 13.89 4.47 2.82
N ASN A 399 12.67 4.08 3.19
CA ASN A 399 11.75 4.92 3.93
C ASN A 399 11.04 4.13 5.01
N VAL A 400 10.82 4.75 6.17
CA VAL A 400 10.10 4.14 7.29
C VAL A 400 8.74 4.82 7.40
N HIS A 401 7.72 4.08 7.03
CA HIS A 401 6.32 4.42 7.20
C HIS A 401 5.87 3.94 8.58
N ILE A 402 4.88 4.63 9.14
CA ILE A 402 4.39 4.40 10.52
C ILE A 402 2.87 4.18 10.57
N TRP A 403 2.22 4.08 9.42
CA TRP A 403 0.80 3.84 9.21
C TRP A 403 0.64 2.84 8.05
N SER A 404 -0.53 2.22 7.89
CA SER A 404 -0.87 1.45 6.70
C SER A 404 -1.70 2.31 5.73
N SER A 405 -1.48 2.18 4.42
CA SER A 405 -2.33 2.84 3.42
C SER A 405 -3.80 2.41 3.49
N SER A 406 -4.08 1.16 3.90
CA SER A 406 -5.46 0.64 4.00
C SER A 406 -6.11 0.92 5.37
N GLN A 407 -5.32 1.14 6.41
CA GLN A 407 -5.78 1.41 7.78
C GLN A 407 -4.86 2.46 8.41
N PRO A 408 -4.95 3.73 7.99
CA PRO A 408 -4.13 4.81 8.54
C PRO A 408 -4.51 5.16 9.99
N ILE A 409 -5.68 4.72 10.47
CA ILE A 409 -6.21 4.94 11.82
C ILE A 409 -5.44 4.26 12.96
N LYS A 410 -4.42 3.45 12.67
CA LYS A 410 -3.53 2.85 13.68
C LYS A 410 -2.06 2.87 13.26
N PRO A 411 -1.11 2.87 14.23
CA PRO A 411 0.30 2.65 13.97
C PRO A 411 0.60 1.33 13.24
N HIS A 412 1.45 1.40 12.21
CA HIS A 412 1.90 0.24 11.44
C HIS A 412 3.30 0.48 10.88
N LEU A 413 4.33 -0.06 11.56
CA LEU A 413 5.73 0.17 11.25
C LEU A 413 6.21 -0.75 10.13
N HIS A 414 6.60 -0.15 9.00
CA HIS A 414 7.24 -0.88 7.92
C HIS A 414 8.30 -0.04 7.17
N VAL A 415 9.25 -0.74 6.55
CA VAL A 415 10.36 -0.11 5.79
C VAL A 415 10.28 -0.51 4.32
N HIS A 416 9.95 0.46 3.47
CA HIS A 416 10.14 0.33 2.04
C HIS A 416 11.62 0.51 1.68
N VAL A 417 12.19 -0.45 0.95
CA VAL A 417 13.55 -0.42 0.41
C VAL A 417 13.50 -0.57 -1.10
N ALA A 418 14.33 0.20 -1.81
CA ALA A 418 14.69 -0.07 -3.21
C ALA A 418 16.22 -0.26 -3.28
N LEU A 419 16.65 -1.49 -3.46
CA LEU A 419 18.04 -1.94 -3.48
C LEU A 419 18.50 -2.19 -4.92
N TRP A 420 19.70 -1.75 -5.29
CA TRP A 420 20.32 -2.16 -6.54
C TRP A 420 20.78 -3.62 -6.50
N ASN A 421 20.58 -4.37 -7.59
CA ASN A 421 21.08 -5.75 -7.74
C ASN A 421 22.62 -5.86 -7.94
N PHE A 422 23.38 -4.89 -7.43
CA PHE A 422 24.84 -4.93 -7.43
C PHE A 422 25.43 -4.29 -6.18
N VAL A 423 26.66 -4.67 -5.85
CA VAL A 423 27.49 -4.03 -4.83
C VAL A 423 28.79 -3.50 -5.43
N VAL A 424 29.38 -2.50 -4.79
CA VAL A 424 30.74 -2.03 -5.11
C VAL A 424 31.73 -2.73 -4.20
N TRP A 425 32.60 -3.56 -4.74
CA TRP A 425 33.66 -4.28 -4.01
C TRP A 425 34.99 -4.15 -4.77
N ASN A 426 36.05 -3.73 -4.08
CA ASN A 426 37.40 -3.47 -4.65
C ASN A 426 37.35 -2.69 -5.99
N GLY A 427 36.47 -1.69 -6.07
CA GLY A 427 36.25 -0.87 -7.26
C GLY A 427 35.48 -1.53 -8.41
N LYS A 428 35.23 -2.84 -8.36
CA LYS A 428 34.36 -3.59 -9.30
C LYS A 428 32.89 -3.43 -8.92
N TYR A 429 32.01 -3.55 -9.92
CA TYR A 429 30.56 -3.62 -9.74
C TYR A 429 30.11 -5.09 -9.83
N VAL A 430 29.94 -5.72 -8.66
CA VAL A 430 29.55 -7.13 -8.57
C VAL A 430 28.03 -7.22 -8.58
N ARG A 431 27.48 -7.70 -9.69
CA ARG A 431 26.06 -7.99 -9.86
C ARG A 431 25.70 -9.30 -9.16
N PHE A 432 24.49 -9.33 -8.59
CA PHE A 432 23.84 -10.53 -8.08
C PHE A 432 22.43 -10.68 -8.69
N SER A 433 21.84 -11.87 -8.53
CA SER A 433 20.48 -12.18 -8.98
C SER A 433 19.46 -11.26 -8.28
N PRO A 434 18.55 -10.62 -9.03
CA PRO A 434 17.44 -9.87 -8.43
C PRO A 434 16.33 -10.79 -7.89
N TYR A 435 16.39 -12.09 -8.18
CA TYR A 435 15.50 -13.11 -7.65
C TYR A 435 16.21 -13.90 -6.55
N PHE A 436 15.67 -13.83 -5.34
CA PHE A 436 16.14 -14.61 -4.19
C PHE A 436 15.31 -15.89 -4.05
N PRO A 437 15.95 -17.08 -4.02
CA PRO A 437 15.27 -18.34 -3.72
C PRO A 437 14.59 -18.35 -2.34
N LYS A 438 13.64 -19.28 -2.13
CA LYS A 438 12.80 -19.35 -0.91
C LYS A 438 13.63 -19.48 0.37
N GLU A 439 14.66 -20.32 0.35
CA GLU A 439 15.59 -20.56 1.46
C GLU A 439 16.42 -19.31 1.80
N TRP A 440 16.76 -18.49 0.80
CA TRP A 440 17.44 -17.21 1.02
C TRP A 440 16.48 -16.12 1.50
N MET A 441 15.21 -16.15 1.08
CA MET A 441 14.17 -15.29 1.66
C MET A 441 13.89 -15.63 3.12
N ALA A 442 13.92 -16.91 3.50
CA ALA A 442 13.83 -17.35 4.90
C ALA A 442 15.03 -16.84 5.72
N GLU A 443 16.26 -17.00 5.21
CA GLU A 443 17.47 -16.42 5.84
C GLU A 443 17.36 -14.90 6.04
N LEU A 444 16.86 -14.16 5.05
CA LEU A 444 16.67 -12.72 5.17
C LEU A 444 15.62 -12.35 6.23
N ARG A 445 14.55 -13.14 6.37
CA ARG A 445 13.51 -12.96 7.41
C ARG A 445 14.08 -13.18 8.81
N GLU A 446 14.85 -14.25 8.99
CA GLU A 446 15.51 -14.56 10.27
C GLU A 446 16.55 -13.48 10.63
N LEU A 447 17.36 -13.04 9.65
CA LEU A 447 18.27 -11.91 9.84
C LEU A 447 17.54 -10.61 10.19
N TRP A 448 16.38 -10.36 9.58
CA TRP A 448 15.53 -9.20 9.89
C TRP A 448 15.05 -9.22 11.34
N LYS A 449 14.40 -10.31 11.76
CA LYS A 449 13.90 -10.55 13.13
C LYS A 449 15.01 -10.34 14.17
N ARG A 450 16.13 -11.04 14.01
CA ARG A 450 17.28 -10.97 14.92
C ARG A 450 17.89 -9.57 15.00
N GLU A 451 18.03 -8.87 13.88
CA GLU A 451 18.57 -7.51 13.86
C GLU A 451 17.59 -6.48 14.45
N PHE A 452 16.28 -6.67 14.24
CA PHE A 452 15.24 -5.85 14.87
C PHE A 452 15.34 -5.93 16.39
N PHE A 453 15.21 -7.13 16.99
CA PHE A 453 15.32 -7.30 18.44
C PHE A 453 16.67 -6.84 19.02
N ARG A 454 17.77 -6.99 18.27
CA ARG A 454 19.09 -6.47 18.66
C ARG A 454 19.11 -4.94 18.77
N TYR A 455 18.50 -4.21 17.83
CA TYR A 455 18.40 -2.75 17.93
C TYR A 455 17.33 -2.28 18.91
N LEU A 456 16.26 -3.06 19.10
CA LEU A 456 15.20 -2.84 20.06
C LEU A 456 15.76 -2.80 21.50
N ARG A 457 16.52 -3.84 21.89
CA ARG A 457 17.23 -3.89 23.17
C ARG A 457 18.24 -2.74 23.33
N LYS A 458 19.01 -2.43 22.28
CA LYS A 458 19.95 -1.28 22.28
C LYS A 458 19.27 0.09 22.40
N ALA A 459 17.99 0.19 22.05
CA ALA A 459 17.19 1.39 22.24
C ALA A 459 16.46 1.43 23.60
N GLY A 460 16.69 0.47 24.49
CA GLY A 460 16.07 0.42 25.82
C GLY A 460 14.60 -0.01 25.83
N PHE A 461 14.02 -0.39 24.69
CA PHE A 461 12.68 -1.00 24.63
C PHE A 461 12.65 -2.44 25.18
N GLY A 462 13.82 -3.03 25.43
CA GLY A 462 13.97 -4.44 25.82
C GLY A 462 13.61 -4.78 27.25
N MET A 463 13.09 -3.85 28.06
CA MET A 463 12.63 -4.14 29.44
C MET A 463 11.18 -4.65 29.49
N TYR A 464 10.38 -4.42 28.45
CA TYR A 464 8.94 -4.74 28.42
C TYR A 464 8.60 -5.92 27.49
N LEU A 465 9.56 -6.33 26.66
CA LEU A 465 9.46 -7.52 25.83
C LEU A 465 10.35 -8.57 26.48
N ASP A 466 9.81 -9.22 27.52
CA ASP A 466 10.49 -10.28 28.25
C ASP A 466 10.95 -11.38 27.28
N LYS A 467 11.93 -12.18 27.69
CA LYS A 467 12.42 -13.31 26.90
C LYS A 467 11.27 -14.26 26.58
N GLU A 468 10.39 -14.59 27.53
CA GLU A 468 9.18 -15.38 27.26
C GLU A 468 8.25 -14.72 26.22
N TYR A 469 8.02 -13.40 26.28
CA TYR A 469 7.20 -12.72 25.27
C TYR A 469 7.90 -12.68 23.91
N CYS A 470 9.23 -12.59 23.88
CA CYS A 470 10.04 -12.72 22.66
C CYS A 470 10.03 -14.14 22.10
N ASP A 471 10.00 -15.16 22.96
CA ASP A 471 10.01 -16.59 22.63
C ASP A 471 8.60 -17.03 22.13
N VAL A 472 7.52 -16.52 22.72
CA VAL A 472 6.13 -16.62 22.19
C VAL A 472 5.99 -15.87 20.86
N LEU A 473 6.66 -14.71 20.71
CA LEU A 473 6.81 -14.04 19.42
C LEU A 473 7.79 -14.76 18.47
N ASP A 474 8.57 -15.73 18.95
CA ASP A 474 9.48 -16.53 18.16
C ASP A 474 8.69 -17.61 17.40
N ASP A 475 7.78 -18.28 18.12
CA ASP A 475 6.81 -19.27 17.61
C ASP A 475 5.73 -18.67 16.69
N THR A 476 5.28 -17.42 16.91
CA THR A 476 4.38 -16.73 15.96
C THR A 476 5.13 -16.20 14.72
N TYR A 477 5.62 -17.13 13.91
CA TYR A 477 6.48 -16.93 12.73
C TYR A 477 5.89 -16.02 11.64
N GLU A 478 4.58 -15.74 11.68
CA GLU A 478 3.80 -15.18 10.58
C GLU A 478 3.89 -13.64 10.43
N PHE A 479 4.31 -12.92 11.48
CA PHE A 479 4.16 -11.46 11.53
C PHE A 479 5.39 -10.65 11.07
N PHE A 480 6.60 -11.23 11.02
CA PHE A 480 7.79 -10.58 10.46
C PHE A 480 7.84 -10.75 8.94
N ASN A 481 6.99 -10.02 8.22
CA ASN A 481 6.85 -10.18 6.79
C ASN A 481 7.91 -9.39 5.98
N ILE A 482 8.30 -9.95 4.84
CA ILE A 482 9.14 -9.29 3.83
C ILE A 482 8.49 -9.52 2.46
N TYR A 483 7.77 -8.53 1.97
CA TYR A 483 7.29 -8.52 0.59
C TYR A 483 8.45 -8.16 -0.34
N THR A 484 8.61 -8.86 -1.47
CA THR A 484 9.64 -8.54 -2.47
C THR A 484 9.10 -8.52 -3.89
N GLN A 485 9.64 -7.59 -4.69
CA GLN A 485 9.46 -7.50 -6.14
C GLN A 485 10.76 -6.98 -6.76
N TYR A 486 10.95 -7.13 -8.06
CA TYR A 486 12.03 -6.43 -8.76
C TYR A 486 11.54 -5.85 -10.09
N ASN A 487 12.21 -4.79 -10.55
CA ASN A 487 12.01 -4.22 -11.87
C ASN A 487 13.38 -4.10 -12.55
N TRP A 488 13.52 -4.66 -13.75
CA TRP A 488 14.69 -4.41 -14.61
C TRP A 488 14.79 -2.93 -14.92
N PHE A 489 15.97 -2.34 -14.76
CA PHE A 489 16.24 -0.92 -14.93
C PHE A 489 16.45 -0.58 -16.42
N LYS A 490 15.37 -0.69 -17.20
CA LYS A 490 15.30 -0.33 -18.62
C LYS A 490 14.13 0.63 -18.86
N ASP A 491 14.18 1.36 -19.98
CA ASP A 491 13.29 2.47 -20.29
C ASP A 491 11.80 2.05 -20.27
N GLU A 492 11.49 0.88 -20.82
CA GLU A 492 10.17 0.23 -20.76
C GLU A 492 9.62 0.04 -19.32
N SER A 493 10.50 -0.07 -18.33
CA SER A 493 10.16 -0.23 -16.91
C SER A 493 10.10 1.10 -16.15
N PHE A 494 10.51 2.23 -16.72
CA PHE A 494 10.62 3.49 -15.98
C PHE A 494 9.28 3.96 -15.40
N GLY A 495 8.17 3.73 -16.10
CA GLY A 495 6.83 3.99 -15.57
C GLY A 495 6.52 3.17 -14.29
N LYS A 496 6.93 1.89 -14.24
CA LYS A 496 6.78 1.03 -13.04
C LYS A 496 7.70 1.48 -11.91
N ILE A 497 8.96 1.81 -12.22
CA ILE A 497 9.94 2.30 -11.25
C ILE A 497 9.48 3.62 -10.62
N LEU A 498 8.98 4.57 -11.43
CA LEU A 498 8.40 5.82 -10.93
C LEU A 498 7.17 5.57 -10.06
N HIS A 499 6.28 4.64 -10.43
CA HIS A 499 5.14 4.28 -9.59
C HIS A 499 5.59 3.78 -8.20
N HIS A 500 6.54 2.86 -8.12
CA HIS A 500 7.09 2.41 -6.84
C HIS A 500 7.82 3.52 -6.05
N LEU A 501 8.54 4.42 -6.73
CA LEU A 501 9.16 5.60 -6.10
C LEU A 501 8.12 6.57 -5.53
N ARG A 502 7.03 6.82 -6.26
CA ARG A 502 5.91 7.65 -5.82
C ARG A 502 5.20 7.04 -4.61
N TYR A 503 4.96 5.72 -4.62
CA TYR A 503 4.40 4.97 -3.49
C TYR A 503 5.31 5.04 -2.25
N ASN A 504 6.62 4.79 -2.41
CA ASN A 504 7.60 4.88 -1.35
C ASN A 504 7.64 6.30 -0.71
N ALA A 505 7.49 7.34 -1.53
CA ALA A 505 7.49 8.75 -1.10
C ALA A 505 6.12 9.31 -0.66
N ARG A 506 5.06 8.48 -0.66
CA ARG A 506 3.67 8.86 -0.31
C ARG A 506 3.59 9.48 1.10
N LYS A 507 2.60 10.34 1.29
CA LYS A 507 2.34 11.09 2.54
C LYS A 507 1.03 10.62 3.15
N ALA A 508 0.98 10.48 4.47
CA ALA A 508 -0.20 9.97 5.18
C ALA A 508 -1.49 10.71 4.83
N VAL A 509 -1.46 12.04 4.68
CA VAL A 509 -2.58 12.87 4.15
C VAL A 509 -3.28 12.27 2.92
N ILE A 510 -2.53 11.65 2.01
CA ILE A 510 -3.08 11.01 0.81
C ILE A 510 -3.84 9.73 1.20
N ASP A 511 -3.22 8.88 2.01
CA ASP A 511 -3.83 7.64 2.51
C ASP A 511 -5.02 7.88 3.45
N ILE A 512 -5.01 8.98 4.22
CA ILE A 512 -6.12 9.40 5.10
C ILE A 512 -7.30 9.88 4.25
N ASN A 513 -7.05 10.71 3.22
CA ASN A 513 -8.10 11.10 2.29
C ASN A 513 -8.68 9.90 1.53
N GLU A 514 -7.82 8.98 1.07
CA GLU A 514 -8.25 7.69 0.50
C GLU A 514 -9.08 6.89 1.50
N PHE A 515 -8.68 6.77 2.76
CA PHE A 515 -9.38 6.00 3.79
C PHE A 515 -10.84 6.43 4.00
N PHE A 516 -11.17 7.71 3.96
CA PHE A 516 -12.57 8.15 4.09
C PHE A 516 -13.44 7.68 2.90
N TYR A 517 -12.88 7.55 1.68
CA TYR A 517 -13.58 6.89 0.56
C TYR A 517 -13.85 5.39 0.75
N SER A 518 -13.38 4.76 1.85
CA SER A 518 -13.80 3.41 2.24
C SER A 518 -15.20 3.33 2.87
N GLY A 519 -15.80 4.48 3.20
CA GLY A 519 -17.12 4.58 3.81
C GLY A 519 -17.13 4.74 5.34
N VAL A 520 -15.96 4.97 5.96
CA VAL A 520 -15.86 5.33 7.39
C VAL A 520 -16.15 6.83 7.56
N GLY A 521 -17.01 7.20 8.49
CA GLY A 521 -17.29 8.60 8.86
C GLY A 521 -16.30 9.15 9.90
N PHE A 522 -16.23 10.48 10.02
CA PHE A 522 -15.51 11.16 11.10
C PHE A 522 -16.07 10.83 12.48
N ASP A 523 -17.38 10.62 12.57
CA ASP A 523 -18.10 10.32 13.81
C ASP A 523 -17.84 8.88 14.30
N ASP A 524 -17.48 7.96 13.39
CA ASP A 524 -17.07 6.58 13.70
C ASP A 524 -15.67 6.48 14.35
N LEU A 525 -14.88 7.56 14.27
CA LEU A 525 -13.52 7.60 14.81
C LEU A 525 -13.53 7.80 16.32
N THR A 526 -12.74 7.00 17.03
CA THR A 526 -12.46 7.26 18.46
C THR A 526 -11.54 8.48 18.63
N ASP A 527 -11.52 9.09 19.80
CA ASP A 527 -10.64 10.24 20.06
C ASP A 527 -9.16 9.88 19.92
N ASP A 528 -8.73 8.70 20.36
CA ASP A 528 -7.39 8.13 20.10
C ASP A 528 -7.06 8.08 18.60
N GLN A 529 -8.04 7.71 17.75
CA GLN A 529 -7.87 7.65 16.30
C GLN A 529 -7.80 9.06 15.71
N ARG A 530 -8.61 10.01 16.19
CA ARG A 530 -8.56 11.43 15.77
C ARG A 530 -7.21 12.07 16.14
N GLU A 531 -6.70 11.84 17.35
CA GLU A 531 -5.38 12.30 17.79
C GLU A 531 -4.26 11.70 16.91
N TRP A 532 -4.31 10.38 16.70
CA TRP A 532 -3.34 9.67 15.87
C TRP A 532 -3.34 10.15 14.40
N LEU A 533 -4.52 10.36 13.80
CA LEU A 533 -4.64 10.93 12.46
C LEU A 533 -4.11 12.37 12.42
N GLY A 534 -4.39 13.19 13.44
CA GLY A 534 -3.84 14.54 13.57
C GLY A 534 -2.31 14.56 13.62
N PHE A 535 -1.71 13.62 14.36
CA PHE A 535 -0.27 13.41 14.35
C PHE A 535 0.25 12.97 12.95
N LEU A 536 -0.44 12.06 12.26
CA LEU A 536 -0.08 11.62 10.90
C LEU A 536 -0.18 12.72 9.84
N ILE A 537 -1.15 13.62 9.94
CA ILE A 537 -1.30 14.80 9.06
C ILE A 537 -0.05 15.68 9.12
N GLN A 538 0.52 15.85 10.31
CA GLN A 538 1.76 16.60 10.53
C GLN A 538 3.04 15.78 10.23
N TYR A 539 2.95 14.45 10.17
CA TYR A 539 4.10 13.56 10.03
C TYR A 539 4.82 13.71 8.67
N SER A 540 6.06 14.21 8.71
CA SER A 540 6.92 14.32 7.53
C SER A 540 7.61 12.98 7.20
N ASN A 541 6.98 12.20 6.32
CA ASN A 541 7.57 10.99 5.76
C ASN A 541 8.75 11.31 4.82
N ARG A 542 9.87 10.59 4.93
CA ARG A 542 11.15 10.92 4.24
C ARG A 542 11.96 9.69 3.82
N THR A 543 11.92 9.40 2.52
CA THR A 543 12.78 8.41 1.86
C THR A 543 14.25 8.89 1.81
N GLY A 544 15.12 8.23 2.58
CA GLY A 544 16.55 8.51 2.66
C GLY A 544 17.40 7.59 1.77
N ASN A 545 18.60 8.03 1.44
CA ASN A 545 19.61 7.20 0.77
C ASN A 545 20.30 6.27 1.79
N PHE A 546 20.87 5.15 1.32
CA PHE A 546 21.80 4.33 2.11
C PHE A 546 22.93 3.75 1.26
N GLY A 547 24.01 3.31 1.94
CA GLY A 547 25.17 2.71 1.28
C GLY A 547 25.84 3.69 0.30
N PHE A 548 26.18 3.24 -0.91
CA PHE A 548 26.78 4.10 -1.92
C PHE A 548 25.88 5.28 -2.35
N MET A 549 24.55 5.18 -2.20
CA MET A 549 23.64 6.26 -2.60
C MET A 549 23.87 7.55 -1.80
N ASN A 550 24.48 7.48 -0.61
CA ASN A 550 24.80 8.67 0.17
C ASN A 550 25.83 9.58 -0.52
N ASN A 551 26.74 9.00 -1.31
CA ASN A 551 27.83 9.71 -2.00
C ASN A 551 27.92 9.32 -3.48
N TRP A 552 26.78 8.99 -4.11
CA TRP A 552 26.71 8.35 -5.42
C TRP A 552 27.55 9.06 -6.49
N ARG A 553 27.50 10.41 -6.56
CA ARG A 553 28.32 11.19 -7.49
C ARG A 553 29.81 10.88 -7.41
N LYS A 554 30.35 10.75 -6.20
CA LYS A 554 31.77 10.40 -5.96
C LYS A 554 32.05 8.91 -6.23
N VAL A 555 31.10 8.03 -5.96
CA VAL A 555 31.27 6.57 -6.16
C VAL A 555 31.22 6.17 -7.65
N PHE A 556 30.47 6.92 -8.46
CA PHE A 556 30.25 6.64 -9.88
C PHE A 556 30.86 7.72 -10.81
N SER A 557 31.69 8.62 -10.28
CA SER A 557 32.35 9.71 -11.00
C SER A 557 31.42 10.57 -11.87
N VAL A 558 30.21 10.84 -11.38
CA VAL A 558 29.21 11.66 -12.10
C VAL A 558 29.53 13.14 -11.91
N SER A 559 29.76 13.85 -13.03
CA SER A 559 30.17 15.26 -13.04
C SER A 559 29.10 16.19 -12.46
N LYS A 560 29.52 17.39 -12.05
CA LYS A 560 28.60 18.46 -11.63
C LYS A 560 27.70 18.89 -12.80
N ASP A 561 28.20 18.88 -14.02
CA ASP A 561 27.49 19.37 -15.20
C ASP A 561 26.36 18.42 -15.60
N ARG A 562 26.59 17.10 -15.54
CA ARG A 562 25.53 16.08 -15.68
C ARG A 562 24.46 16.20 -14.60
N VAL A 563 24.80 16.73 -13.43
CA VAL A 563 23.84 17.02 -12.34
C VAL A 563 23.02 18.27 -12.64
N VAL A 564 23.63 19.32 -13.18
CA VAL A 564 22.91 20.53 -13.62
C VAL A 564 21.99 20.20 -14.79
N GLU A 565 22.47 19.43 -15.76
CA GLU A 565 21.71 18.97 -16.93
C GLU A 565 20.39 18.28 -16.52
N PHE A 566 20.44 17.30 -15.59
CA PHE A 566 19.20 16.66 -15.13
C PHE A 566 18.32 17.61 -14.30
N LEU A 567 18.90 18.56 -13.55
CA LEU A 567 18.12 19.53 -12.77
C LEU A 567 17.40 20.54 -13.67
N GLU A 568 17.97 20.91 -14.81
CA GLU A 568 17.25 21.71 -15.82
C GLU A 568 16.20 20.86 -16.53
N ARG A 569 16.49 19.61 -16.93
CA ARG A 569 15.47 18.67 -17.44
C ARG A 569 14.29 18.53 -16.49
N LEU A 570 14.51 18.39 -15.18
CA LEU A 570 13.42 18.25 -14.19
C LEU A 570 12.57 19.53 -14.02
N LYS A 571 12.97 20.67 -14.59
CA LYS A 571 12.17 21.91 -14.63
C LYS A 571 11.39 22.07 -15.94
N THR A 572 11.74 21.33 -16.99
CA THR A 572 11.17 21.48 -18.34
C THR A 572 10.42 20.23 -18.82
N GLU A 573 10.90 19.03 -18.47
CA GLU A 573 10.30 17.74 -18.83
C GLU A 573 9.37 17.22 -17.74
N HIS A 574 8.12 16.97 -18.14
CA HIS A 574 7.12 16.33 -17.29
C HIS A 574 7.13 14.81 -17.53
N TYR A 575 7.70 14.05 -16.58
CA TYR A 575 7.79 12.59 -16.64
C TYR A 575 6.44 11.92 -16.31
N GLU A 576 5.53 11.93 -17.27
CA GLU A 576 4.24 11.24 -17.19
C GLU A 576 4.11 10.11 -18.22
N TYR A 577 3.31 9.11 -17.84
CA TYR A 577 3.15 7.84 -18.54
C TYR A 577 1.66 7.50 -18.63
N CYS A 578 1.24 6.84 -19.71
CA CYS A 578 -0.16 6.46 -19.89
C CYS A 578 -0.60 5.55 -18.74
N PRO A 579 -1.74 5.82 -18.07
CA PRO A 579 -2.25 4.95 -17.00
C PRO A 579 -2.60 3.55 -17.48
N ILE A 580 -2.84 3.36 -18.79
CA ILE A 580 -3.21 2.08 -19.40
C ILE A 580 -1.95 1.37 -19.95
N CYS A 581 -1.46 1.73 -21.14
CA CYS A 581 -0.31 1.06 -21.79
C CYS A 581 1.08 1.34 -21.19
N LYS A 582 1.18 2.21 -20.17
CA LYS A 582 2.43 2.58 -19.48
C LYS A 582 3.55 3.19 -20.35
N ARG A 583 3.31 3.54 -21.62
CA ARG A 583 4.25 4.30 -22.47
C ARG A 583 4.43 5.74 -21.97
N LYS A 584 5.58 6.37 -22.29
CA LYS A 584 5.82 7.81 -22.04
C LYS A 584 4.75 8.63 -22.77
N LEU A 585 4.30 9.72 -22.16
CA LEU A 585 3.34 10.65 -22.74
C LEU A 585 4.05 11.87 -23.33
N GLU A 586 3.50 12.40 -24.43
CA GLU A 586 3.88 13.72 -24.96
C GLU A 586 3.01 14.79 -24.30
N ARG A 587 3.61 15.89 -23.81
CA ARG A 587 2.86 16.99 -23.18
C ARG A 587 2.41 17.99 -24.24
N VAL A 588 1.10 18.23 -24.32
CA VAL A 588 0.48 19.17 -25.26
C VAL A 588 0.33 20.56 -24.64
N GLY A 589 -0.14 20.63 -23.39
CA GLY A 589 -0.43 21.92 -22.75
C GLY A 589 -1.04 21.81 -21.36
N VAL A 590 -1.75 22.86 -20.94
CA VAL A 590 -2.56 22.90 -19.72
C VAL A 590 -3.99 23.27 -20.10
N VAL A 591 -4.97 22.60 -19.50
CA VAL A 591 -6.40 22.79 -19.73
C VAL A 591 -7.17 22.89 -18.41
N THR A 592 -8.35 23.49 -18.49
CA THR A 592 -9.37 23.53 -17.45
C THR A 592 -10.21 22.24 -17.43
N ILE A 593 -10.99 22.02 -16.36
CA ILE A 593 -11.92 20.89 -16.28
C ILE A 593 -13.03 21.00 -17.34
N ASP A 594 -13.51 22.21 -17.63
CA ASP A 594 -14.48 22.54 -18.66
C ASP A 594 -14.06 22.08 -20.06
N GLU A 595 -12.78 22.28 -20.41
CA GLU A 595 -12.20 21.84 -21.69
C GLU A 595 -12.06 20.32 -21.78
N ILE A 596 -11.99 19.63 -20.64
CA ILE A 596 -12.03 18.16 -20.56
C ILE A 596 -13.48 17.67 -20.68
N ALA A 597 -14.43 18.31 -19.97
CA ALA A 597 -15.85 17.95 -20.01
C ALA A 597 -16.44 18.02 -21.43
N LYS A 598 -16.01 19.02 -22.22
CA LYS A 598 -16.37 19.19 -23.64
C LYS A 598 -15.99 18.01 -24.56
N ARG A 599 -15.17 17.05 -24.10
CA ARG A 599 -14.79 15.85 -24.89
C ARG A 599 -15.90 14.82 -25.05
N ARG A 600 -17.04 14.96 -24.36
CA ARG A 600 -18.26 14.10 -24.44
C ARG A 600 -18.09 12.60 -24.14
N ARG A 601 -16.88 12.05 -24.11
CA ARG A 601 -16.57 10.68 -23.69
C ARG A 601 -15.33 10.71 -22.81
N LEU A 602 -15.50 10.45 -21.52
CA LEU A 602 -14.42 10.45 -20.55
C LEU A 602 -14.31 9.09 -19.85
N LEU A 603 -13.07 8.62 -19.68
CA LEU A 603 -12.71 7.58 -18.73
C LEU A 603 -11.97 8.24 -17.58
N VAL A 604 -12.62 8.36 -16.42
CA VAL A 604 -11.99 8.93 -15.22
C VAL A 604 -11.38 7.80 -14.41
N LEU A 605 -10.08 7.91 -14.15
CA LEU A 605 -9.24 6.88 -13.55
C LEU A 605 -8.61 7.38 -12.26
N TRP A 606 -8.70 6.56 -11.20
CA TRP A 606 -7.89 6.70 -10.00
C TRP A 606 -7.63 5.33 -9.38
N TRP A 607 -6.70 5.29 -8.43
CA TRP A 607 -6.47 4.10 -7.62
C TRP A 607 -7.04 4.29 -6.22
N PHE A 608 -7.62 3.23 -5.68
CA PHE A 608 -8.10 3.12 -4.32
C PHE A 608 -7.95 1.66 -3.85
N ASP A 609 -7.44 1.44 -2.64
CA ASP A 609 -7.14 0.12 -2.05
C ASP A 609 -6.57 -0.92 -3.06
N ARG A 610 -5.47 -0.57 -3.73
CA ARG A 610 -4.78 -1.40 -4.75
C ARG A 610 -5.60 -1.78 -5.99
N ARG A 611 -6.84 -1.30 -6.12
CA ARG A 611 -7.69 -1.41 -7.30
C ARG A 611 -7.60 -0.11 -8.10
N MET A 612 -7.77 -0.19 -9.41
CA MET A 612 -8.06 0.98 -10.24
C MET A 612 -9.57 1.08 -10.38
N THR A 613 -10.12 2.23 -10.01
CA THR A 613 -11.50 2.61 -10.29
C THR A 613 -11.55 3.27 -11.67
N VAL A 614 -12.56 2.89 -12.45
CA VAL A 614 -12.77 3.34 -13.83
C VAL A 614 -14.21 3.80 -13.94
N GLU A 615 -14.41 5.11 -14.05
CA GLU A 615 -15.71 5.68 -14.31
C GLU A 615 -15.89 6.00 -15.79
N VAL A 616 -16.99 5.53 -16.36
CA VAL A 616 -17.34 5.74 -17.76
C VAL A 616 -18.37 6.87 -17.84
N TRP A 617 -17.96 8.02 -18.31
CA TRP A 617 -18.80 9.20 -18.48
C TRP A 617 -19.11 9.44 -19.96
N ARG A 618 -20.38 9.68 -20.29
CA ARG A 618 -20.83 9.94 -21.66
C ARG A 618 -21.77 11.14 -21.71
N GLY A 619 -21.58 11.99 -22.71
CA GLY A 619 -22.51 13.03 -23.09
C GLY A 619 -23.79 12.44 -23.66
N LEU A 620 -24.92 13.10 -23.38
CA LEU A 620 -26.20 12.89 -24.06
C LEU A 620 -26.14 13.39 -25.52
#